data_AF-C3PPD9-F1
#
_entry.id   AF-C3PPD9-F1
#
_cell.length_a   1.000
_cell.length_b   1.000
_cell.length_c   1.000
_cell.angle_alpha   90.00
_cell.angle_beta   90.00
_cell.angle_gamma   90.00
#
_symmetry.space_group_name_H-M   'P 1'
#
loop_
_entity.id
_entity.type
_entity.pdbx_description
1 polymer ?
#
loop_
_entity_poly.entity_id
_entity_poly.type
_entity_poly.pdbx_seq_one_letter_code
_entity_poly.pdbx_strand_id
1 'polypeptide(L)'
;MATKPLSTSTKIANLAKVKQQRIQKIEAELNVQLTSLLTKRKEEIFNIFNKFSAVDIDDKLLIGFLKFVTNKDNKDHPIIKEFLNIANKTRLLKRKGNN
;
A
#
# COMPACT_ATOMS: atom_id res chain seq x y z
N MET A 1 -28.96 56.65 -7.06
CA MET A 1 -28.38 56.57 -5.70
C MET A 1 -26.87 56.37 -5.83
N ALA A 2 -26.07 57.37 -5.48
CA ALA A 2 -24.61 57.25 -5.53
C ALA A 2 -24.13 56.42 -4.33
N THR A 3 -23.53 55.27 -4.57
CA THR A 3 -22.91 54.44 -3.52
C THR A 3 -21.68 55.18 -3.00
N LYS A 4 -21.70 55.55 -1.70
CA LYS A 4 -20.54 56.16 -1.04
C LYS A 4 -19.34 55.21 -1.14
N PRO A 5 -18.13 55.72 -1.48
CA PRO A 5 -16.95 54.88 -1.60
C PRO A 5 -16.60 54.23 -0.26
N LEU A 6 -16.29 52.93 -0.28
CA LEU A 6 -15.86 52.20 0.91
C LEU A 6 -14.61 52.84 1.52
N SER A 7 -14.63 53.04 2.84
CA SER A 7 -13.47 53.52 3.58
C SER A 7 -12.31 52.54 3.48
N THR A 8 -11.08 53.05 3.55
CA THR A 8 -9.85 52.23 3.54
C THR A 8 -9.85 51.20 4.67
N SER A 9 -10.34 51.56 5.86
CA SER A 9 -10.50 50.65 7.00
C SER A 9 -11.43 49.48 6.68
N THR A 10 -12.57 49.75 6.04
CA THR A 10 -13.52 48.72 5.60
C THR A 10 -12.93 47.80 4.53
N LYS A 11 -12.12 48.35 3.60
CA LYS A 11 -11.42 47.54 2.58
C LYS A 11 -10.39 46.59 3.21
N ILE A 12 -9.63 47.06 4.21
CA ILE A 12 -8.64 46.24 4.92
C ILE A 12 -9.33 45.12 5.72
N ALA A 13 -10.41 45.43 6.44
CA ALA A 13 -11.17 44.44 7.18
C ALA A 13 -11.77 43.35 6.26
N ASN A 14 -12.31 43.75 5.11
CA ASN A 14 -12.84 42.80 4.12
C ASN A 14 -11.73 41.92 3.54
N LEU A 15 -10.56 42.48 3.25
CA LEU A 15 -9.42 41.71 2.75
C LEU A 15 -8.93 40.69 3.79
N ALA A 16 -8.85 41.07 5.06
CA ALA A 16 -8.48 40.17 6.15
C ALA A 16 -9.47 39.01 6.28
N LYS A 17 -10.78 39.30 6.22
CA LYS A 17 -11.84 38.30 6.27
C LYS A 17 -11.75 37.31 5.10
N VAL A 18 -11.54 37.80 3.88
CA VAL A 18 -11.40 36.95 2.68
C VAL A 18 -10.16 36.05 2.79
N LYS A 19 -9.04 36.58 3.29
CA LYS A 19 -7.82 35.79 3.52
C LYS A 19 -8.06 34.68 4.54
N GLN A 20 -8.71 34.99 5.66
CA GLN A 20 -9.02 34.01 6.70
C GLN A 20 -9.94 32.90 6.18
N GLN A 21 -10.96 33.25 5.41
CA GLN A 21 -11.86 32.26 4.78
C GLN A 21 -11.13 31.35 3.79
N ARG A 22 -10.17 31.89 3.02
CA ARG A 22 -9.35 31.08 2.11
C ARG A 22 -8.45 30.11 2.87
N ILE A 23 -7.81 30.56 3.95
CA ILE A 23 -6.96 29.71 4.79
C ILE A 23 -7.78 28.54 5.35
N GLN A 24 -8.93 28.84 5.96
CA GLN A 24 -9.82 27.81 6.50
C GLN A 24 -10.28 26.79 5.45
N LYS A 25 -10.58 27.26 4.23
CA LYS A 25 -10.96 26.39 3.13
C LYS A 25 -9.81 25.46 2.72
N ILE A 26 -8.60 26.00 2.59
CA ILE A 26 -7.40 25.23 2.24
C ILE A 26 -7.11 24.18 3.32
N GLU A 27 -7.20 24.55 4.60
CA GLU A 27 -6.99 23.63 5.73
C GLU A 27 -8.02 22.49 5.74
N ALA A 28 -9.28 22.80 5.46
CA ALA A 28 -10.33 21.79 5.37
C ALA A 28 -10.09 20.80 4.20
N GLU A 29 -9.74 21.32 3.02
CA GLU A 29 -9.42 20.49 1.85
C GLU A 29 -8.19 19.62 2.09
N LEU A 30 -7.15 20.18 2.73
CA LEU A 30 -5.94 19.44 3.08
C LEU A 30 -6.22 18.30 4.05
N ASN A 31 -7.04 18.54 5.07
CA ASN A 31 -7.43 17.51 6.03
C ASN A 31 -8.20 16.37 5.36
N VAL A 32 -9.13 16.68 4.46
CA VAL A 32 -9.87 15.65 3.70
C VAL A 32 -8.90 14.81 2.85
N GLN A 33 -7.97 15.45 2.15
CA GLN A 33 -6.96 14.75 1.34
C GLN A 33 -6.05 13.87 2.20
N LEU A 34 -5.61 14.37 3.35
CA LEU A 34 -4.77 13.64 4.29
C LEU A 34 -5.48 12.39 4.83
N THR A 35 -6.73 12.53 5.27
CA THR A 35 -7.53 11.39 5.75
C THR A 35 -7.74 10.36 4.65
N SER A 36 -8.07 10.79 3.43
CA SER A 36 -8.23 9.88 2.29
C SER A 36 -6.94 9.11 1.98
N LEU A 37 -5.80 9.80 1.99
CA LEU A 37 -4.49 9.18 1.75
C LEU A 37 -4.16 8.15 2.83
N LEU A 38 -4.38 8.49 4.11
CA LEU A 38 -4.14 7.57 5.22
C LEU A 38 -5.01 6.31 5.14
N THR A 39 -6.29 6.46 4.77
CA THR A 39 -7.18 5.30 4.55
C THR A 39 -6.66 4.39 3.45
N LYS A 40 -6.30 4.95 2.28
CA LYS A 40 -5.73 4.16 1.17
C LYS A 40 -4.45 3.44 1.57
N ARG A 41 -3.54 4.10 2.30
CA ARG A 41 -2.29 3.49 2.78
C ARG A 41 -2.55 2.33 3.75
N LYS A 42 -3.53 2.46 4.64
CA LYS A 42 -3.94 1.37 5.53
C LYS A 42 -4.49 0.17 4.75
N GLU A 43 -5.32 0.42 3.75
CA GLU A 43 -5.84 -0.64 2.87
C GLU A 43 -4.73 -1.31 2.06
N GLU A 44 -3.77 -0.55 1.51
CA GLU A 44 -2.61 -1.09 0.81
C GLU A 44 -1.79 -2.01 1.72
N ILE A 45 -1.47 -1.55 2.93
CA ILE A 45 -0.73 -2.35 3.92
C ILE A 45 -1.52 -3.60 4.28
N PHE A 46 -2.82 -3.48 4.55
CA PHE A 46 -3.68 -4.63 4.86
C PHE A 46 -3.72 -5.63 3.70
N ASN A 47 -3.83 -5.16 2.46
CA ASN A 47 -3.83 -6.00 1.26
C ASN A 47 -2.48 -6.69 1.05
N ILE A 48 -1.37 -6.01 1.35
CA ILE A 48 -0.03 -6.62 1.39
C ILE A 48 -0.03 -7.74 2.41
N PHE A 49 -0.41 -7.45 3.66
CA PHE A 49 -0.48 -8.46 4.71
C PHE A 49 -1.35 -9.64 4.29
N ASN A 50 -2.57 -9.41 3.79
CA ASN A 50 -3.48 -10.47 3.37
C ASN A 50 -2.89 -11.33 2.22
N LYS A 51 -2.22 -10.71 1.25
CA LYS A 51 -1.53 -11.44 0.16
C LYS A 51 -0.38 -12.29 0.67
N PHE A 52 0.35 -11.84 1.69
CA PHE A 52 1.48 -12.57 2.26
C PHE A 52 1.08 -13.54 3.37
N SER A 53 0.00 -13.28 4.11
CA SER A 53 -0.59 -14.19 5.10
C SER A 53 -1.45 -15.28 4.44
N ALA A 54 -1.85 -15.13 3.18
CA ALA A 54 -2.29 -16.25 2.35
C ALA A 54 -1.17 -17.29 2.11
N VAL A 55 0.06 -17.01 2.55
CA VAL A 55 1.19 -17.94 2.64
C VAL A 55 1.35 -18.48 4.08
N ASP A 56 0.28 -18.50 4.89
CA ASP A 56 0.21 -19.44 6.01
C ASP A 56 0.07 -20.85 5.42
N ILE A 57 1.21 -21.49 5.18
CA ILE A 57 1.26 -22.90 4.84
C ILE A 57 0.86 -23.65 6.12
N ASP A 58 -0.34 -24.24 6.12
CA ASP A 58 -0.78 -25.14 7.20
C ASP A 58 0.32 -26.18 7.48
N ASP A 59 0.74 -26.31 8.74
CA ASP A 59 1.75 -27.28 9.17
C ASP A 59 1.44 -28.70 8.68
N LYS A 60 0.15 -29.06 8.62
CA LYS A 60 -0.27 -30.38 8.10
C LYS A 60 0.00 -30.51 6.60
N LEU A 61 -0.22 -29.44 5.84
CA LEU A 61 0.06 -29.39 4.41
C LEU A 61 1.58 -29.48 4.17
N LEU A 62 2.37 -28.75 4.96
CA LEU A 62 3.83 -28.80 4.90
C LEU A 62 4.36 -30.20 5.21
N ILE A 63 3.89 -30.82 6.31
CA ILE A 63 4.28 -32.17 6.70
C ILE A 63 3.86 -33.19 5.64
N GLY A 64 2.66 -33.05 5.07
CA GLY A 64 2.17 -33.90 3.98
C GLY A 64 3.07 -33.81 2.75
N PHE A 65 3.45 -32.59 2.36
CA PHE A 65 4.38 -32.35 1.27
C PHE A 65 5.76 -32.94 1.56
N LEU A 66 6.30 -32.77 2.77
CA LEU A 66 7.59 -33.36 3.17
C LEU A 66 7.58 -34.89 3.09
N LYS A 67 6.51 -35.54 3.57
CA LYS A 67 6.32 -36.98 3.42
C LYS A 67 6.23 -37.40 1.96
N PHE A 68 5.53 -36.61 1.14
CA PHE A 68 5.40 -36.86 -0.29
C PHE A 68 6.75 -36.81 -1.01
N VAL A 69 7.58 -35.78 -0.78
CA VAL A 69 8.88 -35.63 -1.48
C VAL A 69 9.97 -36.57 -0.97
N THR A 70 9.88 -37.03 0.28
CA THR A 70 10.83 -37.98 0.87
C THR A 70 10.54 -39.43 0.50
N ASN A 71 9.34 -39.74 0.01
CA ASN A 71 9.02 -41.05 -0.50
C ASN A 71 9.81 -41.34 -1.79
N LYS A 72 10.49 -42.49 -1.83
CA LYS A 72 11.32 -42.92 -2.96
C LYS A 72 10.52 -43.11 -4.25
N ASP A 73 9.25 -43.48 -4.15
CA ASP A 73 8.39 -43.73 -5.30
C ASP A 73 7.95 -42.44 -6.01
N ASN A 74 8.01 -41.31 -5.30
CA ASN A 74 7.55 -40.01 -5.80
C ASN A 74 8.66 -39.17 -6.42
N LYS A 75 9.92 -39.63 -6.44
CA LYS A 75 11.08 -38.84 -6.87
C LYS A 75 10.95 -38.24 -8.27
N ASP A 76 10.29 -38.95 -9.17
CA ASP A 76 10.08 -38.52 -10.56
C ASP A 76 8.77 -37.78 -10.80
N HIS A 77 7.99 -37.52 -9.75
CA HIS A 77 6.70 -36.88 -9.87
C HIS A 77 6.84 -35.46 -10.46
N PRO A 78 6.01 -35.08 -11.46
CA PRO A 78 6.11 -33.81 -12.17
C PRO A 78 6.16 -32.59 -11.24
N ILE A 79 5.35 -32.61 -10.18
CA ILE A 79 5.29 -31.52 -9.20
C ILE A 79 6.65 -31.27 -8.52
N ILE A 80 7.43 -32.30 -8.22
CA ILE A 80 8.76 -32.14 -7.59
C ILE A 80 9.72 -31.48 -8.58
N LYS A 81 9.64 -31.85 -9.86
CA LYS A 81 10.45 -31.24 -10.93
C LYS A 81 10.12 -29.76 -11.11
N GLU A 82 8.84 -29.39 -11.03
CA GLU A 82 8.42 -27.99 -11.07
C GLU A 82 8.94 -27.19 -9.86
N PHE A 83 8.79 -27.72 -8.65
CA PHE A 83 9.32 -27.08 -7.44
C PHE A 83 10.84 -26.90 -7.48
N LEU A 84 11.58 -27.90 -7.98
CA LEU A 84 13.03 -27.81 -8.17
C LEU A 84 13.40 -26.75 -9.22
N ASN A 85 12.63 -26.65 -10.31
CA ASN A 85 12.84 -25.63 -11.34
C ASN A 85 12.62 -24.22 -10.78
N ILE A 86 11.55 -24.02 -9.99
CA ILE A 86 11.29 -22.76 -9.29
C ILE A 86 12.44 -22.41 -8.33
N ALA A 87 12.88 -23.36 -7.49
CA ALA A 87 13.98 -23.15 -6.56
C ALA A 87 15.28 -22.73 -7.27
N ASN A 88 15.60 -23.37 -8.40
CA ASN A 88 16.77 -23.05 -9.21
C ASN A 88 16.68 -21.65 -9.85
N LYS A 89 15.50 -21.26 -10.37
CA LYS A 89 15.26 -19.91 -10.92
C LYS A 89 15.38 -18.83 -9.85
N THR A 90 14.83 -19.06 -8.65
CA THR A 90 14.92 -18.11 -7.53
C THR A 90 16.35 -17.97 -7.01
N ARG A 91 17.14 -19.04 -6.99
CA ARG A 91 18.57 -19.00 -6.62
C ARG A 91 19.41 -18.17 -7.61
N LEU A 92 19.07 -18.22 -8.89
CA LEU A 92 19.73 -17.42 -9.93
C LEU A 92 19.49 -15.91 -9.76
N LEU A 93 18.29 -15.51 -9.33
CA LEU A 93 17.96 -14.11 -9.04
C LEU A 93 18.75 -13.56 -7.85
N LYS A 94 18.94 -14.37 -6.80
CA LYS A 94 19.70 -13.96 -5.60
C LYS A 94 21.20 -13.74 -5.87
N ARG A 95 21.76 -14.42 -6.88
CA ARG A 95 23.17 -14.25 -7.30
C ARG A 95 23.42 -13.02 -8.17
N LYS A 96 22.41 -12.51 -8.89
CA LYS A 96 22.55 -11.33 -9.77
C LYS A 96 22.41 -9.98 -9.06
N GLY A 97 21.92 -9.95 -7.82
CA GLY A 97 21.74 -8.72 -7.03
C GLY A 97 22.94 -8.32 -6.15
N ASN A 98 24.05 -9.08 -6.19
CA ASN A 98 25.25 -8.86 -5.37
C ASN A 98 26.50 -8.55 -6.22
N ASN A 99 26.35 -7.86 -7.35
CA ASN A 99 27.47 -7.29 -8.12
C ASN A 99 27.34 -5.77 -8.18
#